data_AF-A0A661Z4E8-F1
#
_entry.id   AF-A0A661Z4E8-F1
#
_cell.length_a   1.000
_cell.length_b   1.000
_cell.length_c   1.000
_cell.angle_alpha   90.00
_cell.angle_beta   90.00
_cell.angle_gamma   90.00
#
_symmetry.space_group_name_H-M   'P 1'
#
loop_
_entity.id
_entity.type
_entity.pdbx_description
1 polymer ?
#
loop_
_entity_poly.entity_id
_entity_poly.type
_entity_poly.pdbx_seq_one_letter_code
_entity_poly.pdbx_strand_id
1 'polypeptide(L)'
;MAKEELKIGEISKPRFEFRTFGQDFDDAAYIMSRKSVPVPEKVWQRESDEIYIVSRTNDINNTKLRDGKMDIKTFVKSVDGLEQWNPLMKGEFPISKKVLENDVFPAFMV
;
A
#
# COMPACT_ATOMS: atom_id res chain seq x y z
N MET A 1 4.09 -1.75 26.72
CA MET A 1 3.80 -1.16 25.40
C MET A 1 2.29 -1.27 25.20
N ALA A 2 1.54 -0.17 25.32
CA ALA A 2 0.10 -0.21 25.09
C ALA A 2 -0.16 -0.71 23.66
N LYS A 3 -1.01 -1.74 23.53
CA LYS A 3 -1.48 -2.22 22.23
C LYS A 3 -2.38 -1.11 21.67
N GLU A 4 -1.83 -0.19 20.89
CA GLU A 4 -2.66 0.69 20.06
C GLU A 4 -3.47 -0.22 19.15
N GLU A 5 -4.78 -0.32 19.42
CA GLU A 5 -5.71 -0.99 18.52
C GLU A 5 -5.68 -0.24 17.19
N LEU A 6 -5.12 -0.88 16.16
CA LEU A 6 -5.11 -0.35 14.80
C LEU A 6 -6.56 -0.17 14.34
N LYS A 7 -7.04 1.07 14.25
CA LYS A 7 -8.37 1.33 13.69
C LYS A 7 -8.33 1.13 12.18
N ILE A 8 -9.21 0.27 11.70
CA ILE A 8 -9.37 -0.01 10.27
C ILE A 8 -9.80 1.28 9.58
N GLY A 9 -8.89 1.92 8.85
CA GLY A 9 -9.17 3.16 8.13
C GLY A 9 -8.17 4.29 8.41
N GLU A 10 -7.40 4.23 9.49
CA GLU A 10 -6.43 5.28 9.82
C GLU A 10 -5.18 5.27 8.92
N ILE A 11 -4.58 6.45 8.78
CA ILE A 11 -3.29 6.68 8.11
C ILE A 11 -2.20 6.00 8.94
N SER A 12 -1.49 5.05 8.35
CA SER A 12 -0.41 4.34 9.04
C SER A 12 0.90 5.11 9.01
N LYS A 13 1.81 4.83 9.95
CA LYS A 13 3.22 5.31 9.87
C LYS A 13 3.90 4.84 8.57
N PRO A 14 4.94 5.53 8.08
CA PRO A 14 5.71 5.10 6.92
C PRO A 14 6.23 3.67 7.07
N ARG A 15 6.17 2.88 5.99
CA ARG A 15 6.60 1.47 5.99
C ARG A 15 7.53 1.18 4.83
N PHE A 16 8.47 0.28 5.08
CA PHE A 16 9.25 -0.34 4.01
C PHE A 16 8.41 -1.43 3.36
N GLU A 17 8.32 -1.39 2.04
CA GLU A 17 7.65 -2.37 1.21
C GLU A 17 8.63 -2.82 0.11
N PHE A 18 8.50 -4.06 -0.33
CA PHE A 18 9.15 -4.57 -1.52
C PHE A 18 8.15 -5.39 -2.33
N ARG A 19 8.39 -5.51 -3.63
CA ARG A 19 7.60 -6.35 -4.55
C ARG A 19 8.57 -7.08 -5.45
N THR A 20 8.25 -8.33 -5.76
CA THR A 20 8.97 -9.16 -6.71
C THR A 20 7.96 -9.83 -7.64
N PHE A 21 8.37 -10.09 -8.87
CA PHE A 21 7.54 -10.69 -9.91
C PHE A 21 8.26 -11.93 -10.44
N GLY A 22 7.52 -13.02 -10.62
CA GLY A 22 8.07 -14.32 -10.99
C GLY A 22 6.98 -15.29 -11.39
N GLN A 23 7.36 -16.36 -12.08
CA GLN A 23 6.46 -17.45 -12.45
C GLN A 23 6.30 -18.48 -11.33
N ASP A 24 7.29 -18.56 -10.44
CA ASP A 24 7.39 -19.52 -9.35
C ASP A 24 8.08 -18.85 -8.15
N PHE A 25 7.61 -19.13 -6.94
CA PHE A 25 8.11 -18.62 -5.68
C PHE A 25 8.36 -19.74 -4.64
N ASP A 26 8.48 -21.01 -5.05
CA ASP A 26 8.64 -22.15 -4.16
C ASP A 26 9.83 -22.02 -3.19
N ASP A 27 11.00 -21.59 -3.67
CA ASP A 27 12.18 -21.37 -2.83
C ASP A 27 11.95 -20.27 -1.79
N ALA A 28 11.32 -19.17 -2.19
CA ALA A 28 11.00 -18.08 -1.30
C ALA A 28 9.96 -18.52 -0.25
N ALA A 29 8.93 -19.27 -0.67
CA ALA A 29 7.92 -19.84 0.21
C ALA A 29 8.55 -20.82 1.21
N TYR A 30 9.48 -21.67 0.78
CA TYR A 30 10.22 -22.58 1.65
C TYR A 30 11.01 -21.80 2.71
N ILE A 31 11.81 -20.81 2.32
CA ILE A 31 12.62 -20.01 3.25
C ILE A 31 11.72 -19.25 4.24
N MET A 32 10.63 -18.65 3.75
CA MET A 32 9.67 -17.95 4.61
C MET A 32 9.06 -18.91 5.62
N SER A 33 8.61 -20.10 5.21
CA SER A 33 8.03 -21.11 6.10
C SER A 33 8.97 -21.52 7.23
N ARG A 34 10.28 -21.58 6.96
CA ARG A 34 11.32 -21.93 7.95
C ARG A 34 11.62 -20.82 8.96
N LYS A 35 11.39 -19.55 8.58
CA LYS A 35 11.76 -18.37 9.37
C LYS A 35 10.57 -17.64 10.00
N SER A 36 9.35 -17.88 9.52
CA SER A 36 8.13 -17.24 10.03
C SER A 36 7.54 -17.98 11.22
N VAL A 37 6.80 -17.26 12.06
CA VAL A 37 5.87 -17.88 13.03
C VAL A 37 4.66 -18.47 12.30
N PRO A 38 3.96 -19.48 12.86
CA PRO A 38 2.74 -20.01 12.26
C PRO A 38 1.72 -18.90 11.99
N VAL A 39 1.31 -18.78 10.73
CA VAL A 39 0.27 -17.84 10.31
C VAL A 39 -1.10 -18.50 10.54
N PRO A 40 -2.09 -17.81 11.15
CA PRO A 40 -3.43 -18.38 11.30
C PRO A 40 -4.08 -18.69 9.94
N GLU A 41 -4.76 -19.84 9.83
CA GLU A 41 -5.38 -20.31 8.59
C GLU A 41 -6.31 -19.30 7.93
N LYS A 42 -7.10 -18.59 8.74
CA LYS A 42 -8.00 -17.50 8.30
C LYS A 42 -7.31 -16.32 7.60
N VAL A 43 -5.98 -16.24 7.60
CA VAL A 43 -5.21 -15.21 6.88
C VAL A 43 -4.15 -15.79 5.94
N TRP A 44 -4.22 -17.08 5.61
CA TRP A 44 -3.29 -17.70 4.64
C TRP A 44 -3.45 -17.14 3.24
N GLN A 45 -4.70 -16.99 2.78
CA GLN A 45 -5.03 -16.43 1.48
C GLN A 45 -5.95 -15.23 1.66
N ARG A 46 -5.66 -14.19 0.88
CA ARG A 46 -6.54 -13.04 0.70
C ARG A 46 -6.56 -12.71 -0.77
N GLU A 47 -7.77 -12.59 -1.31
CA GLU A 47 -8.00 -12.08 -2.64
C GLU A 47 -8.48 -10.63 -2.50
N SER A 48 -7.97 -9.77 -3.37
CA SER A 48 -8.39 -8.37 -3.44
C SER A 48 -8.39 -7.90 -4.88
N ASP A 49 -9.39 -7.09 -5.20
CA ASP A 49 -9.49 -6.41 -6.49
C ASP A 49 -9.17 -4.94 -6.30
N GLU A 50 -8.21 -4.46 -7.09
CA GLU A 50 -7.65 -3.13 -6.94
C GLU A 50 -7.50 -2.43 -8.29
N ILE A 51 -7.83 -1.14 -8.32
CA ILE A 51 -7.61 -0.29 -9.49
C ILE A 51 -6.45 0.65 -9.16
N TYR A 52 -5.40 0.59 -9.96
CA TYR A 52 -4.27 1.50 -9.86
C TYR A 52 -4.42 2.65 -10.85
N ILE A 53 -4.21 3.88 -10.38
CA ILE A 53 -4.14 5.07 -11.23
C ILE A 53 -2.66 5.36 -11.46
N VAL A 54 -2.22 5.21 -12.71
CA VAL A 54 -0.84 5.43 -13.13
C VAL A 54 -0.77 6.65 -14.05
N SER A 55 0.30 7.45 -13.92
CA SER A 55 0.56 8.59 -14.80
C SER A 55 2.03 8.58 -15.20
N ARG A 56 2.31 9.06 -16.42
CA ARG A 56 3.69 9.25 -16.91
C ARG A 56 4.44 10.40 -16.22
N THR A 57 3.71 11.28 -15.55
CA THR A 57 4.28 12.46 -14.89
C THR A 57 4.48 12.25 -13.38
N ASN A 58 4.09 11.08 -12.86
CA ASN A 58 4.05 10.82 -11.43
C ASN A 58 4.81 9.54 -11.09
N ASP A 59 6.08 9.71 -10.75
CA ASP A 59 6.96 8.63 -10.31
C ASP A 59 7.09 8.57 -8.77
N ILE A 60 6.44 9.51 -8.07
CA ILE A 60 6.59 9.67 -6.62
C ILE A 60 5.38 9.15 -5.83
N ASN A 61 4.17 9.19 -6.40
CA ASN A 61 2.94 8.83 -5.69
C ASN A 61 2.28 7.60 -6.31
N ASN A 62 2.02 6.59 -5.48
CA ASN A 62 1.21 5.45 -5.84
C ASN A 62 -0.24 5.69 -5.41
N THR A 63 -1.18 5.54 -6.34
CA THR A 63 -2.61 5.72 -6.06
C THR A 63 -3.39 4.46 -6.39
N LYS A 64 -4.19 4.03 -5.41
CA LYS A 64 -4.99 2.81 -5.50
C LYS A 64 -6.40 3.02 -4.99
N LEU A 65 -7.36 2.44 -5.71
CA LEU A 65 -8.74 2.28 -5.28
C LEU A 65 -8.96 0.82 -4.85
N ARG A 66 -9.51 0.62 -3.66
CA ARG A 66 -9.89 -0.70 -3.14
C ARG A 66 -11.01 -0.58 -2.12
N ASP A 67 -11.99 -1.47 -2.17
CA ASP A 67 -13.08 -1.57 -1.19
C ASP A 67 -13.79 -0.24 -0.92
N GLY A 68 -14.04 0.53 -1.99
CA GLY A 68 -14.67 1.85 -1.87
C GLY A 68 -13.79 2.90 -1.19
N LYS A 69 -12.46 2.74 -1.20
CA LYS A 69 -11.51 3.71 -0.63
C LYS A 69 -10.40 4.04 -1.62
N MET A 70 -9.93 5.28 -1.58
CA MET A 70 -8.72 5.73 -2.26
C MET A 70 -7.57 5.83 -1.25
N ASP A 71 -6.41 5.31 -1.62
CA ASP A 71 -5.16 5.40 -0.87
C ASP A 71 -4.09 6.01 -1.78
N ILE A 72 -3.44 7.08 -1.31
CA ILE A 72 -2.28 7.69 -1.97
C ILE A 72 -1.08 7.56 -1.04
N LYS A 73 0.00 6.97 -1.54
CA LYS A 73 1.29 6.88 -0.84
C LYS A 73 2.37 7.60 -1.62
N THR A 74 3.21 8.33 -0.91
CA THR A 74 4.38 9.01 -1.47
C THR A 74 5.64 8.21 -1.17
N PHE A 75 6.46 8.01 -2.19
CA PHE A 75 7.79 7.45 -2.09
C PHE A 75 8.69 8.38 -1.26
N VAL A 76 9.41 7.82 -0.30
CA VAL A 76 10.31 8.57 0.58
C VAL A 76 11.77 8.32 0.21
N LYS A 77 12.17 7.06 0.20
CA LYS A 77 13.56 6.63 -0.08
C LYS A 77 13.64 5.12 -0.29
N SER A 78 14.75 4.67 -0.86
CA SER A 78 15.12 3.25 -0.90
C SER A 78 16.30 2.97 0.02
N VAL A 79 16.23 1.86 0.76
CA VAL A 79 17.31 1.37 1.63
C VAL A 79 17.39 -0.15 1.46
N ASP A 80 18.57 -0.67 1.11
CA ASP A 80 18.82 -2.11 0.96
C ASP A 80 17.81 -2.84 0.06
N GLY A 81 17.37 -2.19 -1.02
CA GLY A 81 16.38 -2.74 -1.95
C GLY A 81 14.93 -2.67 -1.48
N LEU A 82 14.66 -2.06 -0.32
CA LEU A 82 13.32 -1.80 0.20
C LEU A 82 12.93 -0.34 -0.04
N GLU A 83 11.70 -0.11 -0.51
CA GLU A 83 11.15 1.22 -0.72
C GLU A 83 10.34 1.65 0.50
N GLN A 84 10.62 2.84 1.03
CA GLN A 84 9.82 3.43 2.09
C GLN A 84 8.69 4.28 1.50
N TRP A 85 7.46 3.98 1.92
CA TRP A 85 6.26 4.66 1.48
C TRP A 85 5.58 5.36 2.66
N ASN A 86 5.27 6.64 2.50
CA ASN A 86 4.50 7.44 3.45
C ASN A 86 3.05 7.56 2.98
N PRO A 87 2.05 7.16 3.78
CA PRO A 87 0.65 7.37 3.40
C PRO A 87 0.33 8.87 3.42
N LEU A 88 0.05 9.42 2.25
CA LEU A 88 -0.28 10.83 2.06
C LEU A 88 -1.75 11.08 2.36
N MET A 89 -2.63 10.23 1.83
CA MET A 89 -4.08 10.37 1.97
C MET A 89 -4.76 9.01 1.96
N LYS A 90 -5.81 8.89 2.77
CA LYS A 90 -6.75 7.77 2.72
C LYS A 90 -8.17 8.30 2.92
N GLY A 91 -9.04 8.03 1.96
CA GLY A 91 -10.40 8.56 1.95
C GLY A 91 -11.41 7.59 1.36
N GLU A 92 -12.69 7.77 1.72
CA GLU A 92 -13.79 7.04 1.11
C GLU A 92 -13.95 7.45 -0.37
N PHE A 93 -14.30 6.50 -1.22
CA PHE A 93 -14.54 6.68 -2.65
C PHE A 93 -15.98 6.26 -2.98
N PRO A 94 -16.76 7.08 -3.70
CA PRO A 94 -16.36 8.30 -4.43
C PRO A 94 -15.92 9.47 -3.54
N ILE A 95 -14.85 10.16 -3.95
CA ILE A 95 -14.30 11.32 -3.22
C ILE A 95 -15.04 12.59 -3.61
N SER A 96 -15.19 13.52 -2.65
CA SER A 96 -15.77 14.85 -2.91
C SER A 96 -14.93 15.68 -3.87
N LYS A 97 -15.58 16.50 -4.71
CA LYS A 97 -14.90 17.41 -5.65
C LYS A 97 -13.79 18.25 -4.98
N LYS A 98 -14.07 18.78 -3.79
CA LYS A 98 -13.11 19.61 -3.04
C LYS A 98 -11.82 18.84 -2.70
N VAL A 99 -11.92 17.58 -2.32
CA VAL A 99 -10.75 16.75 -1.98
C VAL A 99 -10.01 16.31 -3.25
N LEU A 100 -10.75 16.02 -4.33
CA LEU A 100 -10.13 15.76 -5.63
C LEU A 100 -9.23 16.92 -6.09
N GLU A 101 -9.76 18.15 -6.04
CA GLU A 101 -9.05 19.35 -6.51
C GLU A 101 -7.88 19.73 -5.61
N ASN A 102 -8.03 19.63 -4.28
CA ASN A 102 -7.01 20.12 -3.34
C ASN A 102 -5.96 19.07 -2.97
N ASP A 103 -6.30 17.78 -2.98
CA ASP A 103 -5.43 16.72 -2.45
C ASP A 103 -5.03 15.69 -3.52
N VAL A 104 -5.95 15.29 -4.41
CA VAL A 104 -5.71 14.21 -5.38
C VAL A 104 -4.96 14.69 -6.62
N PHE A 105 -5.44 15.74 -7.30
CA PHE A 105 -4.77 16.24 -8.51
C PHE A 105 -3.35 16.73 -8.25
N PRO A 106 -3.06 17.48 -7.17
CA PRO A 106 -1.68 17.85 -6.84
C PRO A 106 -0.79 16.63 -6.61
N ALA A 107 -1.31 15.55 -6.01
CA ALA A 107 -0.56 14.31 -5.84
C ALA A 107 -0.27 13.58 -7.17
N PHE A 108 -1.05 13.83 -8.21
CA PHE A 108 -0.78 13.28 -9.55
C PHE A 108 0.19 14.14 -10.36
N MET A 109 0.59 15.30 -9.83
CA MET A 109 1.43 16.28 -10.52
C MET A 109 0.83 16.71 -11.87
N VAL A 110 -0.50 16.93 -11.88
CA VAL A 110 -1.29 17.38 -13.04
C VAL A 110 -2.06 18.66 -12.76
#